data_AF-A0A1H3Y8H1-F1
#
_entry.id   AF-A0A1H3Y8H1-F1
#
_cell.length_a   1.000
_cell.length_b   1.000
_cell.length_c   1.000
_cell.angle_alpha   90.00
_cell.angle_beta   90.00
_cell.angle_gamma   90.00
#
_symmetry.space_group_name_H-M   'P 1'
#
loop_
_entity.id
_entity.type
_entity.pdbx_description
1 polymer ?
#
loop_
_entity_poly.entity_id
_entity_poly.type
_entity_poly.pdbx_seq_one_letter_code
_entity_poly.pdbx_strand_id
1 'polypeptide(L)' 'MASFFDRFVHPRLARVATAGAALWAGSFLVAAVGLGLRGTAPTTSGTLFFLSGLTGLGGMVVLGLCGLWLLGVRAKQMLG' A
#
# COMPACT_ATOMS: atom_id res chain seq x y z
N MET A 1 -8.49 -22.14 -15.16
CA MET A 1 -8.01 -22.05 -13.77
C MET A 1 -8.57 -20.77 -13.17
N ALA A 2 -9.37 -20.83 -12.12
CA ALA A 2 -9.88 -19.62 -11.45
C ALA A 2 -8.72 -18.90 -10.73
N SER A 3 -8.60 -17.57 -10.89
CA SER A 3 -7.54 -16.79 -10.23
C SER A 3 -7.84 -16.65 -8.74
N PHE A 4 -6.81 -16.58 -7.89
CA PHE A 4 -6.98 -16.38 -6.43
C PHE A 4 -7.90 -15.20 -6.11
N PHE A 5 -7.81 -14.12 -6.89
CA PHE A 5 -8.59 -12.91 -6.69
C PHE A 5 -10.07 -13.04 -7.06
N ASP A 6 -10.45 -14.08 -7.82
CA ASP A 6 -11.84 -14.30 -8.23
C ASP A 6 -12.72 -14.76 -7.05
N ARG A 7 -12.09 -15.09 -5.90
CA ARG A 7 -12.77 -15.44 -4.65
C ARG A 7 -13.32 -14.22 -3.89
N PHE A 8 -12.86 -13.01 -4.23
CA PHE A 8 -13.33 -11.79 -3.57
C PHE A 8 -14.56 -11.21 -4.26
N VAL A 9 -15.44 -10.57 -3.49
CA VAL A 9 -16.65 -9.88 -4.00
C VAL A 9 -16.29 -8.83 -5.06
N HIS A 10 -15.14 -8.18 -4.91
CA HIS A 10 -14.62 -7.20 -5.87
C HIS A 10 -13.19 -7.57 -6.31
N PRO A 11 -13.02 -8.49 -7.28
CA PRO A 11 -11.71 -9.04 -7.65
C PRO A 11 -10.70 -7.99 -8.10
N ARG A 12 -11.15 -6.99 -8.86
CA ARG A 12 -10.29 -5.88 -9.32
C ARG A 12 -9.80 -5.02 -8.16
N LEU A 13 -10.69 -4.71 -7.23
CA LEU A 13 -10.35 -3.93 -6.04
C LEU A 13 -9.38 -4.68 -5.14
N ALA A 14 -9.57 -5.99 -4.96
CA ALA A 14 -8.68 -6.84 -4.19
C ALA A 14 -7.24 -6.81 -4.76
N ARG A 15 -7.07 -6.87 -6.08
CA ARG A 15 -5.74 -6.75 -6.72
C ARG A 15 -5.08 -5.40 -6.43
N VAL A 16 -5.83 -4.30 -6.56
CA VAL A 16 -5.32 -2.94 -6.31
C VAL A 16 -4.98 -2.76 -4.83
N ALA A 17 -5.83 -3.23 -3.93
CA ALA A 17 -5.58 -3.19 -2.49
C ALA A 17 -4.34 -4.02 -2.10
N THR A 18 -4.14 -5.19 -2.70
CA THR A 18 -2.91 -5.98 -2.49
C THR A 18 -1.67 -5.24 -2.98
N ALA A 19 -1.72 -4.56 -4.13
CA ALA A 19 -0.62 -3.73 -4.59
C ALA A 19 -0.34 -2.56 -3.63
N GLY A 20 -1.39 -1.87 -3.15
CA GLY A 20 -1.26 -0.82 -2.14
C GLY A 20 -0.65 -1.31 -0.84
N ALA A 21 -1.09 -2.49 -0.36
CA ALA A 21 -0.53 -3.13 0.83
C ALA A 21 0.93 -3.54 0.63
N ALA A 22 1.29 -4.05 -0.54
CA ALA A 22 2.68 -4.40 -0.87
C ALA A 22 3.59 -3.15 -0.92
N LEU A 23 3.12 -2.04 -1.49
CA LEU A 23 3.84 -0.77 -1.47
C LEU A 23 4.03 -0.25 -0.05
N TRP A 24 2.97 -0.27 0.75
CA TRP A 24 3.00 0.16 2.14
C TRP A 24 3.90 -0.72 3.01
N ALA A 25 3.82 -2.05 2.90
CA ALA A 25 4.69 -2.96 3.65
C ALA A 25 6.14 -2.87 3.16
N GLY A 26 6.33 -2.79 1.85
CA GLY A 26 7.65 -2.66 1.21
C GLY A 26 8.38 -1.40 1.62
N SER A 27 7.68 -0.30 1.92
CA SER A 27 8.33 0.91 2.40
C SER A 27 9.05 0.71 3.72
N PHE A 28 8.52 -0.10 4.64
CA PHE A 28 9.23 -0.41 5.90
C PHE A 28 10.52 -1.18 5.66
N LEU A 29 10.55 -2.05 4.65
CA LEU A 29 11.78 -2.76 4.27
C LEU A 29 12.83 -1.77 3.75
N VAL A 30 12.43 -0.82 2.90
CA VAL A 30 13.33 0.25 2.41
C VAL A 30 13.85 1.09 3.57
N ALA A 31 12.99 1.46 4.52
CA ALA A 31 13.39 2.20 5.72
C ALA A 31 14.37 1.41 6.59
N ALA A 32 14.16 0.10 6.76
CA ALA A 32 15.05 -0.78 7.52
C ALA A 32 16.45 -0.86 6.89
N VAL A 33 16.54 -0.93 5.56
CA VAL A 33 17.82 -0.86 4.84
C VAL A 33 18.48 0.50 5.06
N GLY A 34 17.72 1.60 4.94
CA GLY A 34 18.20 2.95 5.24
C GLY A 34 18.76 3.09 6.66
N LEU A 35 18.11 2.47 7.64
CA LEU A 35 18.57 2.44 9.02
C LEU A 35 19.92 1.72 9.17
N GLY A 36 20.11 0.58 8.49
CA GLY A 36 21.36 -0.18 8.53
C GLY A 36 22.55 0.57 7.92
N LEU A 37 22.30 1.46 6.95
CA LEU A 37 23.32 2.26 6.28
C LEU A 37 23.62 3.60 6.98
N ARG A 38 22.90 3.93 8.05
CA ARG A 38 22.97 5.26 8.69
C ARG A 38 24.37 5.66 9.15
N GLY A 39 25.17 4.70 9.60
CA GLY A 39 26.53 4.95 10.11
C GLY A 39 27.61 5.04 9.03
N THR A 40 27.41 4.38 7.88
CA THR A 40 28.44 4.25 6.83
C THR A 40 28.17 5.12 5.60
N ALA A 41 26.89 5.37 5.30
CA ALA A 41 26.45 6.14 4.14
C ALA A 41 25.25 7.04 4.49
N PRO A 42 25.46 8.14 5.25
CA PRO A 42 24.37 8.95 5.81
C PRO A 42 23.50 9.64 4.75
N THR A 43 24.09 10.06 3.62
CA THR A 43 23.33 10.64 2.49
C THR A 43 22.42 9.62 1.84
N THR A 44 22.94 8.41 1.58
CA THR A 44 22.16 7.28 1.02
C THR A 44 21.06 6.84 1.98
N SER A 45 21.36 6.77 3.28
CA SER A 45 20.37 6.50 4.34
C SER A 45 19.22 7.51 4.29
N GLY A 46 19.53 8.81 4.21
CA GLY A 46 18.53 9.87 4.10
C GLY A 46 17.65 9.73 2.86
N THR A 47 18.22 9.43 1.69
CA THR A 47 17.46 9.17 0.46
C THR A 47 16.53 7.97 0.61
N LEU A 48 17.01 6.86 1.19
CA LEU A 48 16.18 5.67 1.42
C LEU A 48 15.03 5.95 2.38
N PHE A 49 15.25 6.72 3.45
CA PHE A 49 14.17 7.15 4.34
C PHE A 49 13.13 8.00 3.61
N PHE A 50 13.55 8.96 2.79
CA PHE A 50 12.62 9.77 2.00
C PHE A 50 11.80 8.93 1.01
N LEU A 51 12.46 8.04 0.26
CA LEU A 51 11.79 7.13 -0.68
C LEU A 51 10.85 6.16 0.03
N SER A 52 11.22 5.68 1.22
CA SER A 52 10.33 4.89 2.06
C SER A 52 9.08 5.68 2.47
N GLY A 53 9.23 6.94 2.85
CA GLY A 53 8.08 7.81 3.17
C GLY A 53 7.12 7.96 1.98
N LEU A 54 7.65 8.26 0.79
CA LEU A 54 6.84 8.42 -0.41
C LEU A 54 6.12 7.12 -0.83
N THR A 55 6.84 6.00 -0.82
CA THR A 55 6.27 4.69 -1.18
C THR A 55 5.20 4.25 -0.18
N GLY A 56 5.46 4.45 1.12
CA GLY A 56 4.51 4.16 2.19
C GLY A 56 3.24 5.00 2.08
N LEU A 57 3.39 6.32 1.86
CA LEU A 57 2.27 7.23 1.66
C LEU A 57 1.44 6.83 0.43
N GLY A 58 2.10 6.50 -0.69
CA GLY A 58 1.43 6.01 -1.89
C GLY A 58 0.60 4.76 -1.62
N GLY A 59 1.16 3.78 -0.89
CA GLY A 59 0.44 2.60 -0.45
C GLY A 59 -0.79 2.92 0.41
N MET A 60 -0.65 3.83 1.39
CA MET A 60 -1.76 4.28 2.22
C MET A 60 -2.87 4.95 1.40
N VAL A 61 -2.52 5.81 0.44
CA VAL A 61 -3.50 6.47 -0.43
C VAL A 61 -4.29 5.44 -1.24
N VAL A 62 -3.60 4.47 -1.86
CA VAL A 62 -4.27 3.40 -2.63
C VAL A 62 -5.22 2.60 -1.75
N LEU A 63 -4.79 2.22 -0.55
CA LEU A 63 -5.63 1.49 0.42
C LEU A 63 -6.82 2.34 0.89
N GLY A 64 -6.59 3.62 1.18
CA GLY A 64 -7.62 4.57 1.58
C GLY A 64 -8.69 4.74 0.50
N LEU A 65 -8.30 4.88 -0.77
CA LEU A 65 -9.23 4.93 -1.90
C LEU A 65 -10.02 3.63 -2.06
N CYS A 66 -9.38 2.48 -1.86
CA CYS A 66 -10.08 1.18 -1.88
C CYS A 66 -11.12 1.11 -0.75
N GLY A 67 -10.78 1.58 0.45
CA GLY A 67 -11.69 1.67 1.59
C GLY A 67 -12.88 2.61 1.33
N LEU A 68 -12.62 3.81 0.82
CA LEU A 68 -13.66 4.78 0.43
C LEU A 68 -14.60 4.21 -0.63
N TRP A 69 -14.06 3.47 -1.60
CA TRP A 69 -14.89 2.82 -2.62
C TRP A 69 -15.83 1.78 -2.01
N LEU A 70 -15.33 0.94 -1.09
CA LEU A 70 -16.16 -0.05 -0.38
C LEU A 70 -17.23 0.62 0.50
N LEU A 71 -16.87 1.72 1.17
CA LEU A 71 -17.81 2.51 1.94
C LEU A 71 -18.91 3.09 1.05
N GLY A 72 -18.57 3.59 -0.14
CA GLY A 72 -19.55 4.07 -1.12
C GLY A 72 -20.50 2.97 -1.59
N VAL A 73 -19.98 1.76 -1.86
CA VAL A 73 -20.82 0.60 -2.19
C VAL A 73 -21.75 0.26 -1.04
N ARG A 74 -21.26 0.24 0.20
CA ARG A 74 -22.08 -0.04 1.39
C ARG A 74 -23.14 1.03 1.62
N ALA A 75 -22.81 2.31 1.49
CA ALA A 75 -23.76 3.41 1.62
C ALA A 75 -24.89 3.28 0.58
N LYS A 76 -24.56 2.97 -0.68
CA LYS A 76 -25.55 2.72 -1.72
C LYS A 76 -26.46 1.52 -1.42
N GLN A 77 -25.94 0.48 -0.77
CA GLN A 77 -26.75 -0.67 -0.34
C GLN A 77 -27.69 -0.34 0.83
N MET A 78 -27.29 0.57 1.72
CA MET A 78 -28.10 0.99 2.88
C MET A 78 -29.16 2.03 2.52
N LEU A 79 -28.85 2.93 1.60
CA LEU A 79 -29.74 3.99 1.09
C LEU A 79 -30.75 3.48 0.04
N GLY A 80 -30.98 2.16 0.00
CA GLY A 80 -31.90 1.51 -0.93
C GLY A 80 -33.25 2.20 -1.01
#